data_AF-A0A661TGS2-F1
#
_entry.id   AF-A0A661TGS2-F1
#
_cell.length_a   1.000
_cell.length_b   1.000
_cell.length_c   1.000
_cell.angle_alpha   90.00
_cell.angle_beta   90.00
_cell.angle_gamma   90.00
#
_symmetry.space_group_name_H-M   'P 1'
#
loop_
_entity.id
_entity.type
_entity.pdbx_description
1 polymer ?
#
loop_
_entity_poly.entity_id
_entity_poly.type
_entity_poly.pdbx_seq_one_letter_code
_entity_poly.pdbx_strand_id
1 'polypeptide(L)' 'MRLKPKQVKCDCGHVSILECRSAMCVKCGQPVFYSLKDKKSHKRNHLYVISMLLAVITFLTYIFIELIAVPLL' A
#
# COMPACT_ATOMS: atom_id res chain seq x y z
N MET A 1 8.04 -11.55 -16.89
CA MET A 1 7.20 -11.44 -18.11
C MET A 1 7.30 -10.00 -18.62
N ARG A 2 7.87 -9.78 -19.81
CA ARG A 2 7.87 -8.46 -20.47
C ARG A 2 6.49 -8.22 -21.08
N LEU A 3 5.79 -7.20 -20.60
CA LEU A 3 4.51 -6.78 -21.17
C LEU A 3 4.76 -5.88 -22.39
N LYS A 4 3.77 -5.79 -23.28
CA LYS A 4 3.86 -4.85 -24.43
C LYS A 4 4.09 -3.43 -23.90
N PRO A 5 4.98 -2.63 -24.50
CA PRO A 5 5.26 -1.28 -24.05
C PRO A 5 3.96 -0.46 -24.09
N LYS A 6 3.56 0.05 -22.93
CA LYS A 6 2.37 0.89 -22.80
C LYS A 6 2.76 2.23 -22.19
N GLN A 7 2.28 3.30 -22.79
CA GLN A 7 2.41 4.63 -22.20
C GLN A 7 1.48 4.73 -20.99
N VAL A 8 2.05 5.00 -19.82
CA VAL A 8 1.30 5.25 -18.60
C VAL A 8 1.68 6.62 -18.08
N LYS A 9 0.65 7.42 -17.80
CA LYS A 9 0.81 8.74 -17.18
C LYS A 9 0.85 8.56 -15.66
N CYS A 10 1.90 9.08 -15.04
CA CYS A 10 2.02 9.19 -13.59
C CYS A 10 1.09 10.31 -13.08
N ASP A 11 0.72 10.25 -11.79
CA ASP A 11 -0.13 11.27 -11.15
C ASP A 11 0.56 12.66 -11.14
N CYS A 12 1.90 12.71 -11.23
CA CYS A 12 2.68 13.95 -11.39
C CYS A 12 2.66 14.55 -12.81
N GLY A 13 1.96 13.91 -13.76
CA GLY A 13 1.87 14.35 -15.15
C GLY A 13 2.95 13.80 -16.09
N HIS A 14 3.99 13.16 -15.57
CA HIS A 14 5.03 12.53 -16.38
C HIS A 14 4.51 11.28 -17.12
N VAL A 15 4.74 11.20 -18.42
CA VAL A 15 4.40 10.02 -19.23
C VAL A 15 5.63 9.14 -19.35
N SER A 16 5.51 7.89 -18.92
CA SER A 16 6.57 6.89 -19.03
C SER A 16 6.08 5.67 -19.78
N ILE A 17 6.95 5.08 -20.60
CA ILE A 17 6.67 3.81 -21.27
C ILE A 17 7.00 2.70 -20.26
N LEU A 18 6.00 1.91 -19.88
CA LEU A 18 6.18 0.76 -19.00
C LEU A 18 6.13 -0.53 -19.81
N GLU A 19 7.17 -1.34 -19.68
CA GLU A 19 7.24 -2.72 -20.19
C GLU A 19 7.07 -3.77 -19.06
N CYS A 20 7.01 -3.30 -17.81
CA CYS A 20 6.88 -4.10 -16.60
C CYS A 20 5.56 -3.80 -15.88
N ARG A 21 5.12 -4.69 -14.99
CA ARG A 21 3.83 -4.60 -14.28
C ARG A 21 3.71 -3.32 -13.43
N SER A 22 4.82 -2.93 -12.80
CA SER A 22 4.95 -1.69 -12.03
C SER A 22 6.38 -1.15 -12.17
N ALA A 23 6.51 0.17 -12.14
CA ALA A 23 7.79 0.87 -12.14
C ALA A 23 7.68 2.13 -11.27
N MET A 24 8.79 2.63 -10.73
CA MET A 24 8.80 3.93 -10.05
C MET A 24 8.93 5.05 -11.07
N CYS A 25 8.19 6.15 -10.85
CA CYS A 25 8.36 7.35 -11.65
C CYS A 25 9.70 8.01 -11.34
N VAL A 26 10.51 8.30 -12.37
CA VAL A 26 11.82 8.95 -12.22
C VAL A 26 11.73 10.36 -11.64
N LYS A 27 10.60 11.06 -11.83
CA LYS A 27 10.42 12.44 -11.34
C LYS A 27 9.93 12.53 -9.89
N CYS A 28 8.91 11.76 -9.52
CA CYS A 28 8.25 11.89 -8.20
C CYS A 28 8.43 10.68 -7.28
N GLY A 29 9.11 9.62 -7.73
CA GLY A 29 9.29 8.39 -6.95
C GLY A 29 8.00 7.59 -6.71
N GLN A 30 6.84 8.05 -7.18
CA GLN A 30 5.58 7.33 -6.96
C GLN A 30 5.49 6.07 -7.83
N PRO A 31 4.85 5.00 -7.31
CA PRO A 31 4.65 3.78 -8.07
C PRO A 31 3.65 4.00 -9.20
N VAL A 32 4.10 3.74 -10.42
CA VAL A 32 3.30 3.74 -11.65
C VAL A 32 2.98 2.29 -12.01
N PHE A 33 1.72 2.02 -12.35
CA PHE A 33 1.24 0.67 -12.62
C PHE A 33 0.81 0.55 -14.08
N TYR A 34 1.15 -0.58 -14.71
CA TYR A 34 0.75 -0.88 -16.09
C TYR A 34 -0.77 -0.88 -16.30
N SER A 35 -1.50 -1.35 -15.29
CA SER A 35 -2.95 -1.39 -15.26
C SER A 35 -3.52 -0.69 -14.02
N LEU A 36 -4.67 -0.03 -14.20
CA LEU A 36 -5.45 0.53 -13.10
C LEU A 36 -5.93 -0.57 -12.12
N LYS A 37 -6.09 -1.80 -12.60
CA LYS A 37 -6.46 -2.97 -11.79
C LYS A 37 -5.35 -3.29 -10.78
N ASP A 38 -4.10 -3.30 -11.23
CA ASP A 38 -2.94 -3.51 -10.35
C ASP A 38 -2.80 -2.36 -9.34
N LYS A 39 -3.01 -1.10 -9.75
CA LYS A 39 -3.02 0.08 -8.84
C LYS A 39 -4.06 -0.07 -7.73
N LYS A 40 -5.30 -0.47 -8.07
CA LYS A 40 -6.38 -0.68 -7.10
C LYS A 40 -6.10 -1.87 -6.18
N SER A 41 -5.56 -2.96 -6.71
CA SER A 41 -5.18 -4.14 -5.93
C SER A 41 -4.11 -3.80 -4.89
N HIS A 42 -3.07 -3.07 -5.30
CA HIS A 42 -2.02 -2.60 -4.40
C HIS A 42 -2.58 -1.72 -3.27
N LYS A 43 -3.46 -0.77 -3.60
CA LYS A 43 -4.11 0.08 -2.60
C LYS A 43 -4.95 -0.72 -1.61
N ARG A 44 -5.70 -1.72 -2.07
CA ARG A 44 -6.49 -2.62 -1.20
C ARG A 44 -5.61 -3.45 -0.28
N ASN A 45 -4.54 -4.03 -0.81
CA ASN A 45 -3.62 -4.84 -0.01
C ASN A 45 -2.93 -3.99 1.07
N HIS A 46 -2.48 -2.79 0.69
CA HIS A 46 -1.89 -1.85 1.64
C HIS A 46 -2.86 -1.43 2.74
N LEU A 47 -4.12 -1.12 2.39
CA LEU A 47 -5.17 -0.82 3.36
C LEU A 47 -5.42 -2.00 4.31
N TYR A 48 -5.48 -3.23 3.77
CA TYR A 48 -5.67 -4.44 4.56
C TYR A 48 -4.55 -4.62 5.59
N VAL A 49 -3.29 -4.50 5.16
CA VAL A 49 -2.12 -4.58 6.05
C VAL A 49 -2.19 -3.53 7.16
N ILE A 50 -2.51 -2.27 6.83
CA ILE A 50 -2.65 -1.20 7.83
C ILE A 50 -3.79 -1.51 8.81
N SER A 51 -4.95 -1.94 8.32
CA SER A 51 -6.09 -2.26 9.18
C SER A 51 -5.79 -3.43 10.12
N MET A 52 -5.06 -4.42 9.64
CA MET A 52 -4.69 -5.58 10.44
C MET A 52 -3.67 -5.21 11.51
N LEU A 53 -2.69 -4.37 11.17
CA LEU A 53 -1.71 -3.83 12.12
C LEU A 53 -2.39 -2.99 13.21
N LEU A 54 -3.34 -2.11 12.84
CA LEU A 54 -4.13 -1.36 13.82
C LEU A 54 -4.95 -2.27 14.74
N ALA A 55 -5.60 -3.30 14.18
CA ALA A 55 -6.37 -4.26 14.99
C ALA A 55 -5.49 -4.97 16.02
N VAL A 56 -4.28 -5.39 15.64
CA VAL A 56 -3.32 -6.02 16.55
C VAL A 56 -2.88 -5.06 17.65
N ILE A 57 -2.55 -3.80 17.32
CA ILE A 57 -2.17 -2.80 18.33
C ILE A 57 -3.31 -2.54 19.31
N THR A 58 -4.54 -2.35 18.81
CA THR A 58 -5.71 -2.13 19.66
C THR A 58 -5.98 -3.34 20.56
N PHE A 59 -5.81 -4.55 20.05
CA PHE A 59 -5.99 -5.77 20.84
C PHE A 59 -4.93 -5.90 21.94
N LEU A 60 -3.66 -5.67 21.62
CA LEU A 60 -2.57 -5.70 22.61
C LEU A 60 -2.74 -4.63 23.67
N THR A 61 -3.13 -3.42 23.29
CA THR A 61 -3.38 -2.33 24.24
C THR A 61 -4.58 -2.62 25.14
N TYR A 62 -5.65 -3.20 24.60
CA TYR A 62 -6.80 -3.65 25.40
C TYR A 62 -6.39 -4.70 26.44
N ILE A 63 -5.69 -5.76 26.01
CA ILE A 63 -5.19 -6.80 26.92
C ILE A 63 -4.28 -6.22 28.00
N PHE A 64 -3.39 -5.30 27.62
CA PHE A 64 -2.50 -4.64 28.57
C PHE A 64 -3.29 -3.86 29.63
N ILE A 65 -4.34 -3.14 29.24
CA ILE A 65 -5.22 -2.43 30.18
C ILE A 65 -5.93 -3.41 31.10
N GLU A 66 -6.53 -4.49 30.59
CA GLU A 66 -7.20 -5.49 31.43
C GLU A 66 -6.26 -6.22 32.38
N LEU A 67 -5.06 -6.61 31.92
CA LEU A 67 -4.13 -7.41 32.72
C LEU A 67 -3.30 -6.60 33.72
N ILE A 68 -3.12 -5.30 33.50
CA ILE A 68 -2.25 -4.47 34.36
C ILE A 68 -3.02 -3.35 35.03
N ALA A 69 -3.85 -2.60 34.28
CA ALA A 69 -4.53 -1.43 34.86
C ALA A 69 -5.70 -1.82 35.77
N VAL A 70 -6.45 -2.88 35.43
CA VAL A 70 -7.57 -3.34 36.26
C VAL A 70 -7.12 -3.98 37.59
N PRO A 71 -6.10 -4.87 37.66
CA PRO A 71 -5.69 -5.45 38.93
C PRO A 71 -4.86 -4.51 39.83
N LEU A 72 -4.44 -3.34 39.34
CA LEU A 72 -3.73 -2.32 40.13
C LEU A 72 -4.66 -1.22 40.68
N LEU A 73 -5.95 -1.25 40.33
CA LEU A 73 -7.03 -0.39 40.85
C LEU A 73 -7.84 -1.14 41.91
#